data_AF-I6N5S8-F1
#
_entry.id   AF-I6N5S8-F1
#
_cell.length_a   1.000
_cell.length_b   1.000
_cell.length_c   1.000
_cell.angle_alpha   90.00
_cell.angle_beta   90.00
_cell.angle_gamma   90.00
#
_symmetry.space_group_name_H-M   'P 1'
#
loop_
_entity.id
_entity.type
_entity.pdbx_description
1 polymer ?
#
loop_
_entity_poly.entity_id
_entity_poly.type
_entity_poly.pdbx_seq_one_letter_code
_entity_poly.pdbx_strand_id
1 'polypeptide(L)'
;MHFILIWVSFILVLSLSEELDHEHFLLFSCSLFYAIYLYNLISPIALSLRETLLLFNVPTLILWYLVFVYNDFLCLNPISHQTFISLFIFYLYFNFYFYYKSCNS
;
A
#
# COMPACT_ATOMS: atom_id res chain seq x y z
N MET A 1 1.59 -6.28 16.54
CA MET A 1 2.94 -6.65 16.03
C MET A 1 2.90 -7.63 14.84
N HIS A 2 1.98 -8.60 14.77
CA HIS A 2 1.95 -9.57 13.65
C HIS A 2 1.61 -8.97 12.28
N PHE A 3 0.86 -7.87 12.23
CA PHE A 3 0.52 -7.19 10.97
C PHE A 3 1.74 -6.58 10.26
N ILE A 4 2.66 -5.97 11.03
CA ILE A 4 3.93 -5.44 10.50
C ILE A 4 4.78 -6.60 9.96
N LEU A 5 4.74 -7.75 10.64
CA LEU A 5 5.42 -8.98 10.20
C LEU A 5 4.85 -9.49 8.86
N ILE A 6 3.54 -9.48 8.67
CA ILE A 6 2.89 -9.83 7.40
C ILE A 6 3.32 -8.86 6.28
N TRP A 7 3.40 -7.56 6.57
CA TRP A 7 3.86 -6.57 5.59
C TRP A 7 5.34 -6.68 5.25
N VAL A 8 6.22 -6.83 6.26
CA VAL A 8 7.66 -6.94 6.07
C VAL A 8 8.00 -8.24 5.33
N SER A 9 7.35 -9.35 5.67
CA SER A 9 7.53 -10.61 4.94
C SER A 9 7.07 -10.50 3.49
N PHE A 10 5.97 -9.79 3.22
CA PHE A 10 5.50 -9.54 1.87
C PHE A 10 6.48 -8.69 1.04
N ILE A 11 7.01 -7.61 1.63
CA ILE A 11 8.03 -6.77 0.98
C ILE A 11 9.30 -7.58 0.71
N LEU A 12 9.72 -8.43 1.65
CA LEU A 12 10.88 -9.31 1.46
C LEU A 12 10.66 -10.31 0.32
N VAL A 13 9.50 -10.96 0.27
CA VAL A 13 9.15 -11.92 -0.80
C VAL A 13 9.15 -11.23 -2.16
N LEU A 14 8.55 -10.03 -2.26
CA LEU A 14 8.59 -9.24 -3.49
C LEU A 14 10.02 -8.83 -3.87
N SER A 15 10.84 -8.44 -2.88
CA SER A 15 12.23 -7.99 -3.14
C SER A 15 13.17 -9.09 -3.60
N LEU A 16 12.86 -10.36 -3.30
CA LEU A 16 13.62 -11.53 -3.74
C LEU A 16 13.23 -11.99 -5.15
N SER A 17 12.16 -11.43 -5.70
CA SER A 17 11.66 -11.81 -7.02
C SER A 17 12.23 -10.85 -8.07
N GLU A 18 13.40 -11.20 -8.62
CA GLU A 18 14.12 -10.38 -9.62
C GLU A 18 13.32 -10.19 -10.93
N GLU A 19 12.40 -11.12 -11.27
CA GLU A 19 11.56 -11.10 -12.48
C GLU A 19 10.06 -10.96 -12.14
N LEU A 20 9.72 -9.96 -11.33
CA LEU A 20 8.33 -9.76 -10.92
C LEU A 20 7.49 -9.14 -12.06
N ASP A 21 6.83 -9.98 -12.87
CA ASP A 21 5.88 -9.48 -13.87
C ASP A 21 4.64 -8.82 -13.25
N HIS A 22 4.00 -7.95 -14.03
CA HIS A 22 2.83 -7.16 -13.62
C HIS A 22 1.70 -8.00 -13.01
N GLU A 23 1.39 -9.15 -13.62
CA GLU A 23 0.33 -10.03 -13.14
C GLU A 23 0.66 -10.66 -11.78
N HIS A 24 1.91 -11.05 -11.58
CA HIS A 24 2.39 -11.58 -10.31
C HIS A 24 2.31 -10.52 -9.21
N PHE A 25 2.74 -9.29 -9.50
CA PHE A 25 2.62 -8.17 -8.56
C PHE A 25 1.18 -7.92 -8.12
N LEU A 26 0.23 -7.94 -9.07
CA LEU A 26 -1.19 -7.73 -8.78
C LEU A 26 -1.76 -8.89 -7.95
N LEU A 27 -1.41 -10.13 -8.29
CA LEU A 27 -1.83 -11.34 -7.57
C LEU A 27 -1.27 -11.37 -6.14
N PHE A 28 -0.01 -10.99 -5.95
CA PHE A 28 0.60 -10.84 -4.64
C PHE A 28 -0.10 -9.74 -3.83
N SER A 29 -0.37 -8.59 -4.44
CA SER A 29 -1.07 -7.50 -3.75
C SER A 29 -2.47 -7.91 -3.30
N CYS A 30 -3.26 -8.54 -4.17
CA CYS A 30 -4.59 -9.05 -3.83
C CYS A 30 -4.55 -10.12 -2.73
N SER A 31 -3.58 -11.05 -2.78
CA SER A 31 -3.46 -12.10 -1.77
C SER A 31 -3.08 -11.54 -0.40
N LEU A 32 -2.28 -10.46 -0.35
CA LEU A 32 -1.99 -9.75 0.89
C LEU A 32 -3.24 -9.09 1.49
N PHE A 33 -4.02 -8.37 0.67
CA PHE A 33 -5.29 -7.76 1.10
C PHE A 33 -6.25 -8.82 1.65
N TYR A 34 -6.30 -9.99 1.01
CA TYR A 34 -7.11 -11.11 1.47
C TYR A 34 -6.60 -11.72 2.79
N ALA A 35 -5.29 -11.88 2.94
CA ALA A 35 -4.68 -12.35 4.19
C ALA A 35 -4.94 -11.39 5.36
N ILE A 36 -4.87 -10.08 5.10
CA ILE A 36 -5.22 -9.04 6.07
C ILE A 36 -6.70 -9.15 6.48
N TYR A 37 -7.60 -9.33 5.51
CA TYR A 37 -9.03 -9.50 5.77
C TYR A 37 -9.32 -10.75 6.62
N LEU A 38 -8.73 -11.90 6.27
CA LEU A 38 -8.88 -13.14 7.04
C LEU A 38 -8.27 -13.02 8.45
N TYR A 39 -7.11 -12.38 8.58
CA TYR A 39 -6.49 -12.14 9.88
C TYR A 39 -7.43 -11.32 10.79
N ASN A 40 -8.07 -10.30 10.23
CA ASN A 40 -8.99 -9.43 10.97
C ASN A 40 -10.30 -10.14 11.37
N LEU A 41 -10.71 -11.19 10.64
CA LEU A 41 -11.85 -12.05 10.99
C LEU A 41 -11.57 -12.94 12.21
N ILE A 42 -10.35 -13.47 12.32
CA ILE A 42 -9.96 -14.44 13.37
C ILE A 42 -9.63 -13.73 14.68
N SER A 43 -8.93 -12.60 14.58
CA SER A 43 -8.58 -11.76 15.72
C SER A 43 -8.98 -10.33 15.36
N PRO A 44 -10.21 -9.89 15.68
CA PRO A 44 -10.64 -8.52 15.41
C PRO A 44 -9.70 -7.60 16.14
N ILE A 45 -8.77 -7.00 15.40
CA ILE A 45 -7.89 -6.02 15.99
C ILE A 45 -8.75 -4.78 16.11
N ALA A 46 -9.08 -4.38 17.34
CA ALA A 46 -9.65 -3.07 17.61
C ALA A 46 -8.56 -2.01 17.35
N LEU A 47 -8.21 -1.82 16.08
CA LEU A 47 -7.32 -0.77 15.64
C LEU A 47 -8.11 0.53 15.65
N SER A 48 -7.54 1.54 16.29
CA SER A 48 -8.03 2.89 16.10
C SER A 48 -7.92 3.25 14.61
N LEU A 49 -8.78 4.17 14.17
CA LEU A 49 -8.75 4.68 12.81
C LEU A 49 -7.36 5.23 12.46
N ARG A 50 -6.66 5.82 13.44
CA ARG A 50 -5.28 6.28 13.36
C ARG A 50 -4.26 5.18 13.06
N GLU A 51 -4.30 4.08 13.81
CA GLU A 51 -3.37 2.97 13.61
C GLU A 51 -3.59 2.28 12.26
N THR A 52 -4.84 2.21 11.82
CA THR A 52 -5.21 1.68 10.50
C THR A 52 -4.63 2.55 9.39
N LEU A 53 -4.76 3.88 9.48
CA LEU A 53 -4.18 4.82 8.52
C LEU A 53 -2.64 4.75 8.47
N LEU A 54 -1.99 4.64 9.63
CA LEU A 54 -0.53 4.47 9.70
C LEU A 54 -0.08 3.18 9.03
N LEU A 55 -0.75 2.07 9.33
CA LEU A 55 -0.47 0.76 8.76
C LEU A 55 -0.68 0.71 7.24
N PHE A 56 -1.66 1.45 6.72
CA PHE A 56 -1.91 1.55 5.28
C PHE A 56 -0.97 2.53 4.56
N ASN A 57 -0.45 3.56 5.24
CA ASN A 57 0.45 4.53 4.61
C ASN A 57 1.76 3.92 4.14
N VAL A 58 2.45 3.20 5.02
CA VAL A 58 3.77 2.61 4.74
C VAL A 58 3.77 1.80 3.43
N PRO A 59 2.86 0.83 3.23
CA PRO A 59 2.84 0.09 1.99
C PRO A 59 2.35 0.87 0.79
N THR A 60 1.42 1.81 0.99
CA THR A 60 0.95 2.64 -0.11
C THR A 60 2.04 3.57 -0.62
N LEU A 61 2.93 4.06 0.26
CA LEU A 61 4.12 4.82 -0.13
C LEU A 61 5.13 3.97 -0.90
N ILE A 62 5.28 2.69 -0.55
CA ILE A 62 6.10 1.74 -1.32
C ILE A 62 5.50 1.53 -2.72
N LEU A 63 4.17 1.38 -2.82
CA LEU A 63 3.49 1.30 -4.12
C LEU A 63 3.71 2.58 -4.95
N TRP A 64 3.59 3.76 -4.33
CA TRP A 64 3.89 5.04 -4.99
C TRP A 64 5.32 5.10 -5.53
N TYR A 65 6.29 4.62 -4.75
CA TYR A 65 7.68 4.53 -5.18
C TYR A 65 7.87 3.56 -6.34
N LEU A 66 7.24 2.38 -6.29
CA LEU A 66 7.30 1.41 -7.38
C LEU A 66 6.69 1.96 -8.67
N VAL A 67 5.53 2.62 -8.58
CA VAL A 67 4.91 3.28 -9.73
C VAL A 67 5.80 4.41 -10.28
N PHE A 68 6.51 5.15 -9.42
CA PHE A 68 7.42 6.20 -9.86
C PHE A 68 8.64 5.65 -10.60
N VAL A 69 9.28 4.61 -10.06
CA VAL A 69 10.54 4.04 -10.58
C VAL A 69 10.28 3.12 -11.77
N TYR A 70 9.23 2.32 -11.71
CA TYR A 70 8.91 1.27 -12.69
C TYR A 70 7.66 1.61 -13.52
N ASN A 71 7.33 2.90 -13.66
CA ASN A 71 6.14 3.37 -14.39
C ASN A 71 6.03 2.73 -15.78
N ASP A 72 7.14 2.71 -16.52
CA ASP A 72 7.22 2.20 -17.88
C ASP A 72 7.14 0.66 -17.94
N PHE A 73 7.43 -0.03 -16.83
CA PHE A 73 7.38 -1.48 -16.72
C PHE A 73 6.01 -1.98 -16.20
N LEU A 74 5.37 -1.22 -15.30
CA LEU A 74 4.12 -1.60 -14.64
C LEU A 74 2.86 -1.20 -15.42
N CYS A 75 2.95 -0.24 -16.34
CA CYS A 75 1.77 0.30 -17.03
C CYS A 75 1.82 0.01 -18.53
N LEU A 76 0.76 -0.61 -19.08
CA LEU A 76 0.55 -0.71 -20.54
C LEU A 76 0.56 0.66 -21.24
N ASN A 77 0.21 1.72 -20.50
CA ASN A 77 0.34 3.11 -20.91
C ASN A 77 0.96 3.90 -19.74
N PRO A 78 2.23 4.33 -19.81
CA PRO A 78 2.90 4.98 -18.69
C PRO A 78 2.18 6.26 -18.28
N ILE A 79 2.06 6.46 -16.96
CA ILE A 79 1.38 7.62 -16.41
C ILE A 79 2.26 8.84 -16.65
N SER A 80 1.69 9.93 -17.20
CA SER A 80 2.46 11.16 -17.35
C SER A 80 2.93 11.67 -15.99
N HIS A 81 4.14 12.21 -15.90
CA HIS A 81 4.70 12.72 -14.65
C HIS A 81 3.77 13.76 -13.97
N GLN A 82 3.09 14.58 -14.76
CA GLN A 82 2.13 15.57 -14.26
C GLN A 82 0.90 14.91 -13.63
N THR A 83 0.38 13.83 -14.23
CA THR A 83 -0.72 13.03 -13.70
C THR A 83 -0.30 12.27 -12.44
N PHE A 84 0.92 11.75 -12.40
CA PHE A 84 1.46 11.07 -11.23
C PHE A 84 1.53 12.03 -10.03
N ILE A 85 2.13 13.21 -10.21
CA ILE A 85 2.25 14.21 -9.14
C ILE A 85 0.87 14.66 -8.65
N SER A 86 -0.09 14.88 -9.54
CA SER A 86 -1.43 15.32 -9.13
C SER A 86 -2.15 14.27 -8.27
N LEU A 87 -2.07 13.00 -8.66
CA LEU A 87 -2.63 11.89 -7.88
C LEU A 87 -1.90 11.70 -6.54
N PHE A 88 -0.56 11.87 -6.51
CA PHE A 88 0.22 11.76 -5.28
C PHE A 88 -0.13 12.89 -4.29
N ILE A 89 -0.27 14.13 -4.77
CA ILE A 89 -0.71 15.27 -3.94
C ILE A 89 -2.12 15.02 -3.40
N PHE A 90 -3.03 14.50 -4.23
CA PHE A 90 -4.38 14.15 -3.80
C PHE A 90 -4.35 13.08 -2.71
N TYR A 91 -3.52 12.04 -2.87
CA TYR A 91 -3.31 11.00 -1.87
C TYR A 91 -2.77 11.58 -0.54
N LEU A 92 -1.78 12.48 -0.59
CA LEU A 92 -1.27 13.16 0.61
C LEU A 92 -2.33 14.00 1.29
N TYR A 93 -3.13 14.74 0.52
CA TYR A 93 -4.23 15.55 1.05
C TYR A 93 -5.25 14.69 1.80
N PHE A 94 -5.68 13.57 1.21
CA PHE A 94 -6.59 12.64 1.86
C PHE A 94 -6.01 12.07 3.15
N ASN A 95 -4.72 11.71 3.14
CA ASN A 95 -4.05 11.25 4.35
C ASN A 95 -4.07 12.31 5.45
N PHE A 96 -3.65 13.53 5.15
CA PHE A 96 -3.68 14.61 6.13
C PHE A 96 -5.10 14.90 6.64
N TYR A 97 -6.10 14.89 5.78
CA TYR A 97 -7.50 15.07 6.16
C TYR A 97 -7.96 13.98 7.15
N PHE A 98 -7.70 12.71 6.84
CA PHE A 98 -8.09 11.60 7.70
C PHE A 98 -7.30 11.58 9.01
N TYR A 99 -6.01 11.91 9.01
CA TYR A 99 -5.23 12.08 10.24
C TYR A 99 -5.79 13.20 11.12
N TYR A 100 -6.05 14.37 10.54
CA TYR A 100 -6.60 15.51 11.27
C TYR A 100 -7.95 15.17 11.90
N LYS A 101 -8.84 14.55 11.11
CA LYS A 101 -10.15 14.09 11.60
C LYS A 101 -10.01 13.05 12.73
N SER A 102 -9.03 12.16 12.63
CA SER A 102 -8.76 11.16 13.68
C SER A 102 -8.14 11.76 14.96
N CYS A 103 -7.50 12.93 14.90
CA CYS A 103 -6.96 13.61 16.09
C CYS A 103 -8.02 14.43 16.85
N ASN A 104 -9.11 14.81 16.18
CA ASN A 104 -10.20 15.62 16.76
C ASN A 104 -11.47 14.79 17.09
N SER A 105 -11.39 13.46 16.99
CA SER A 105 -12.44 12.49 17.32
C SER A 105 -12.09 11.76 18.61
#